data_AF-A0A4Q4UAY3-F1
#
_entry.id   AF-A0A4Q4UAY3-F1
#
_cell.length_a   1.000
_cell.length_b   1.000
_cell.length_c   1.000
_cell.angle_alpha   90.00
_cell.angle_beta   90.00
_cell.angle_gamma   90.00
#
_symmetry.space_group_name_H-M   'P 1'
#
loop_
_entity.id
_entity.type
_entity.pdbx_description
1 polymer ?
#
loop_
_entity_poly.entity_id
_entity_poly.type
_entity_poly.pdbx_seq_one_letter_code
_entity_poly.pdbx_strand_id
1 'polypeptide(L)'
;MDPELVSDLGRRFRQLMAEKRQNQGRIPPDNTHTSSPPPAASQTQAPQSDALYQEVVRLSYVPQRFQRQELLDKALDTLELGKIYGWADEFAAEDAQLGHQDCVIKGLLKYFKTEFFTWVNEPKCSSCGGETQMQGVQRPSEEERSKGAGRTEVYRCKVDASHIERFPRYDDPGTLLEWRKGRCGEWANCFTLCCLALGSRARWIWNAEDHVWTEVYSETLKRWVHCDSCEQAFDQPQIYAVGWGKKMSYCLAFSSEGAQDVTRRYVRKSEQSLPRTRGSEESLRRAIRDINDRCRAPADRAKLAAEDEAEERELSAHQAEPTQTAPGEERPRESGSTAWKEARGEMGK
;
A
#
# COMPACT_ATOMS: atom_id res chain seq x y z
N MET A 1 -0.92 -31.60 -3.68
CA MET A 1 0.43 -31.53 -3.09
C MET A 1 0.38 -32.06 -1.68
N ASP A 2 1.41 -32.79 -1.25
CA ASP A 2 1.53 -33.33 0.10
C ASP A 2 1.66 -32.18 1.13
N PRO A 3 0.79 -32.12 2.16
CA PRO A 3 0.86 -31.09 3.21
C PRO A 3 2.21 -31.00 3.91
N GLU A 4 2.93 -32.12 4.07
CA GLU A 4 4.27 -32.12 4.68
C GLU A 4 5.30 -31.48 3.75
N LEU A 5 5.18 -31.70 2.44
CA LEU A 5 6.05 -31.09 1.44
C LEU A 5 5.87 -29.57 1.37
N VAL A 6 4.63 -29.08 1.46
CA VAL A 6 4.32 -27.63 1.50
C VAL A 6 4.87 -26.99 2.78
N SER A 7 4.76 -27.68 3.92
CA SER A 7 5.33 -27.23 5.20
C SER A 7 6.87 -27.18 5.16
N ASP A 8 7.51 -28.16 4.54
CA ASP A 8 8.97 -28.22 4.35
C ASP A 8 9.47 -27.16 3.36
N LEU A 9 8.77 -26.96 2.24
CA LEU A 9 9.03 -25.86 1.29
C LEU A 9 8.89 -24.50 1.98
N GLY A 10 7.85 -24.30 2.78
CA GLY A 10 7.69 -23.09 3.59
C GLY A 10 8.87 -22.90 4.55
N ARG A 11 9.39 -23.98 5.17
CA ARG A 11 10.55 -23.91 6.07
C ARG A 11 11.84 -23.56 5.35
N ARG A 12 12.10 -24.17 4.20
CA ARG A 12 13.28 -23.89 3.36
C ARG A 12 13.22 -22.48 2.79
N PHE A 13 12.05 -22.03 2.38
CA PHE A 13 11.83 -20.66 1.93
C PHE A 13 12.09 -19.66 3.07
N ARG A 14 11.59 -19.92 4.28
CA ARG A 14 11.90 -19.11 5.47
C ARG A 14 13.41 -18.98 5.70
N GLN A 15 14.15 -20.08 5.62
CA GLN A 15 15.60 -20.08 5.81
C GLN A 15 16.33 -19.30 4.72
N LEU A 16 15.94 -19.49 3.46
CA LEU A 16 16.53 -18.78 2.31
C LEU A 16 16.25 -17.27 2.36
N MET A 17 15.05 -16.89 2.80
CA MET A 17 14.69 -15.49 2.99
C MET A 17 15.44 -14.85 4.16
N ALA A 18 15.69 -15.58 5.25
CA ALA A 18 16.50 -15.10 6.36
C ALA A 18 17.97 -14.90 5.95
N GLU A 19 18.55 -15.83 5.18
CA GLU A 19 19.92 -15.76 4.66
C GLU A 19 20.11 -14.60 3.67
N LYS A 20 19.18 -14.41 2.74
CA LYS A 20 19.21 -13.28 1.78
C LYS A 20 19.16 -11.92 2.49
N ARG A 21 18.43 -11.82 3.62
CA ARG A 21 18.26 -10.59 4.41
C ARG A 21 19.46 -10.30 5.33
N GLN A 22 20.14 -11.32 5.87
CA GLN A 22 21.38 -11.12 6.63
C GLN A 22 22.47 -10.45 5.79
N ASN A 23 22.45 -10.66 4.47
CA ASN A 23 23.36 -10.01 3.53
C ASN A 23 22.97 -8.58 3.13
N GLN A 24 21.79 -8.06 3.51
CA GLN A 24 21.31 -6.73 3.14
C GLN A 24 21.57 -5.61 4.17
N GLY A 25 22.35 -5.88 5.22
CA GLY A 25 22.73 -4.87 6.21
C GLY A 25 21.60 -4.53 7.21
N ARG A 26 21.96 -4.42 8.50
CA ARG A 26 21.01 -4.08 9.57
C ARG A 26 20.78 -2.58 9.64
N ILE A 27 19.54 -2.15 9.46
CA ILE A 27 19.08 -0.82 9.89
C ILE A 27 18.79 -0.90 11.42
N PRO A 28 19.15 0.10 12.24
CA PRO A 28 18.92 0.07 13.68
C PRO A 28 17.42 0.02 14.02
N PRO A 29 17.02 -0.62 15.13
CA PRO A 29 15.63 -0.61 15.58
C PRO A 29 15.23 0.80 16.04
N ASP A 30 14.09 1.29 15.55
CA ASP A 30 13.46 2.51 16.03
C ASP A 30 12.39 2.16 17.08
N ASN A 31 12.66 2.49 18.34
CA ASN A 31 11.81 2.21 19.51
C ASN A 31 10.77 3.31 19.76
N THR A 32 10.07 3.79 18.73
CA THR A 32 9.03 4.82 18.89
C THR A 32 7.62 4.24 18.85
N HIS A 33 7.24 3.56 19.94
CA HIS A 33 5.85 3.33 20.29
C HIS A 33 5.20 4.60 20.85
N THR A 34 5.13 5.70 20.11
CA THR A 34 4.22 6.82 20.40
C THR A 34 4.34 7.91 19.34
N SER A 35 3.27 8.14 18.59
CA SER A 35 3.04 9.42 17.90
C SER A 35 2.43 10.41 18.91
N SER A 36 3.26 11.21 19.54
CA SER A 36 2.82 12.43 20.24
C SER A 36 3.86 13.54 20.02
N PRO A 37 3.43 14.75 19.63
CA PRO A 37 4.35 15.85 19.30
C PRO A 37 5.01 16.44 20.55
N PRO A 38 6.25 16.98 20.46
CA PRO A 38 6.89 17.69 21.56
C PRO A 38 6.22 19.07 21.80
N PRO A 39 6.30 19.61 23.02
CA PRO A 39 5.69 20.89 23.35
C PRO A 39 6.43 22.06 22.69
N ALA A 40 5.66 23.06 22.28
CA ALA A 40 6.12 24.22 21.54
C ALA A 40 7.19 25.02 22.31
N ALA A 41 8.34 25.27 21.66
CA ALA A 41 9.32 26.24 22.11
C ALA A 41 9.49 27.36 21.08
N SER A 42 9.47 28.59 21.62
CA SER A 42 9.66 29.94 21.12
C SER A 42 9.93 30.19 19.62
N GLN A 43 9.17 31.15 19.11
CA GLN A 43 9.18 31.66 17.74
C GLN A 43 10.45 32.45 17.41
N THR A 44 11.19 31.98 16.40
CA THR A 44 12.02 32.83 15.54
C THR A 44 11.57 32.58 14.10
N GLN A 45 11.28 33.66 13.37
CA GLN A 45 10.61 33.66 12.06
C GLN A 45 11.25 32.70 11.04
N ALA A 46 10.53 31.65 10.66
CA ALA A 46 10.90 30.72 9.59
C ALA A 46 10.25 31.14 8.26
N PRO A 47 10.88 30.86 7.10
CA PRO A 47 10.29 31.15 5.79
C PRO A 47 9.00 30.34 5.59
N GLN A 48 8.11 30.81 4.69
CA GLN A 48 6.84 30.17 4.32
C GLN A 48 6.89 28.65 4.49
N SER A 49 6.04 28.13 5.39
CA SER A 49 6.07 26.74 5.83
C SER A 49 6.14 25.78 4.65
N ASP A 50 7.20 24.97 4.59
CA ASP A 50 7.38 23.95 3.57
C ASP A 50 6.46 22.74 3.84
N ALA A 51 5.14 22.97 3.80
CA ALA A 51 4.13 22.02 4.25
C ALA A 51 4.15 20.73 3.42
N LEU A 52 4.35 20.84 2.09
CA LEU A 52 4.48 19.67 1.22
C LEU A 52 5.71 18.84 1.58
N TYR A 53 6.87 19.47 1.80
CA TYR A 53 8.07 18.75 2.23
C TYR A 53 7.82 18.00 3.55
N GLN A 54 7.23 18.68 4.54
CA GLN A 54 6.92 18.05 5.83
C GLN A 54 5.93 16.88 5.67
N GLU A 55 4.93 17.03 4.81
CA GLU A 55 3.96 15.95 4.50
C GLU A 55 4.67 14.75 3.86
N VAL A 56 5.50 14.97 2.84
CA VAL A 56 6.23 13.92 2.12
C VAL A 56 7.23 13.21 3.03
N VAL A 57 7.97 13.97 3.84
CA VAL A 57 8.89 13.41 4.85
C VAL A 57 8.12 12.57 5.86
N ARG A 58 6.96 13.03 6.35
CA ARG A 58 6.13 12.26 7.28
C ARG A 58 5.63 10.96 6.65
N LEU A 59 5.15 11.00 5.40
CA LEU A 59 4.68 9.82 4.67
C LEU A 59 5.80 8.79 4.47
N SER A 60 7.05 9.22 4.30
CA SER A 60 8.20 8.33 4.11
C SER A 60 8.50 7.39 5.29
N TYR A 61 7.95 7.65 6.48
CA TYR A 61 8.08 6.76 7.64
C TYR A 61 7.08 5.60 7.65
N VAL A 62 5.99 5.67 6.85
CA VAL A 62 4.98 4.61 6.78
C VAL A 62 5.60 3.25 6.44
N PRO A 63 6.37 3.09 5.35
CA PRO A 63 6.95 1.79 4.97
C PRO A 63 8.13 1.36 5.83
N GLN A 64 8.77 2.26 6.60
CA GLN A 64 9.89 1.90 7.48
C GLN A 64 9.44 0.90 8.56
N ARG A 65 8.20 1.05 9.04
CA ARG A 65 7.58 0.14 10.02
C ARG A 65 7.43 -1.29 9.49
N PHE A 66 7.38 -1.47 8.17
CA PHE A 66 7.22 -2.78 7.52
C PHE A 66 8.52 -3.58 7.51
N GLN A 67 9.66 -2.93 7.78
CA GLN A 67 10.98 -3.56 7.79
C GLN A 67 11.30 -4.30 9.10
N ARG A 68 10.41 -4.23 10.09
CA ARG A 68 10.54 -4.96 11.36
C ARG A 68 10.52 -6.46 11.10
N GLN A 69 11.60 -7.15 11.46
CA GLN A 69 11.77 -8.57 11.15
C GLN A 69 10.66 -9.42 11.77
N GLU A 70 10.26 -9.12 13.00
CA GLU A 70 9.17 -9.79 13.69
C GLU A 70 7.83 -9.67 12.97
N LEU A 71 7.60 -8.58 12.24
CA LEU A 71 6.39 -8.43 11.42
C LEU A 71 6.46 -9.25 10.13
N LEU A 72 7.63 -9.29 9.50
CA LEU A 72 7.84 -10.07 8.27
C LEU A 72 7.70 -11.56 8.56
N ASP A 73 8.25 -12.03 9.67
CA ASP A 73 8.12 -13.41 10.13
C ASP A 73 6.66 -13.73 10.47
N LYS A 74 5.99 -12.86 11.25
CA LYS A 74 4.56 -13.00 11.56
C LYS A 74 3.71 -13.07 10.29
N ALA A 75 3.98 -12.23 9.30
CA ALA A 75 3.27 -12.27 8.03
C ALA A 75 3.47 -13.60 7.30
N LEU A 76 4.72 -14.08 7.19
CA LEU A 76 5.01 -15.38 6.58
C LEU A 76 4.32 -16.55 7.29
N ASP A 77 4.27 -16.54 8.62
CA ASP A 77 3.61 -17.59 9.41
C ASP A 77 2.08 -17.53 9.29
N THR A 78 1.53 -16.37 8.96
CA THR A 78 0.08 -16.14 8.84
C THR A 78 -0.46 -16.52 7.45
N LEU A 79 0.36 -16.44 6.40
CA LEU A 79 -0.05 -16.65 5.01
C LEU A 79 -0.18 -18.15 4.68
N GLU A 80 -1.26 -18.53 3.99
CA GLU A 80 -1.41 -19.87 3.41
C GLU A 80 -0.60 -20.02 2.11
N LEU A 81 0.72 -20.17 2.26
CA LEU A 81 1.66 -20.23 1.13
C LEU A 81 1.26 -21.27 0.07
N GLY A 82 0.77 -22.44 0.47
CA GLY A 82 0.35 -23.49 -0.47
C GLY A 82 -0.71 -23.02 -1.48
N LYS A 83 -1.69 -22.21 -1.05
CA LYS A 83 -2.71 -21.65 -1.95
C LYS A 83 -2.12 -20.57 -2.86
N ILE A 84 -1.29 -19.69 -2.30
CA ILE A 84 -0.64 -18.61 -3.04
C ILE A 84 0.22 -19.19 -4.17
N TYR A 85 1.06 -20.18 -3.87
CA TYR A 85 1.90 -20.84 -4.87
C TYR A 85 1.07 -21.68 -5.85
N GLY A 86 -0.03 -22.31 -5.42
CA GLY A 86 -0.94 -23.00 -6.32
C GLY A 86 -1.51 -22.07 -7.41
N TRP A 87 -1.98 -20.87 -7.03
CA TRP A 87 -2.39 -19.87 -8.01
C TRP A 87 -1.23 -19.29 -8.81
N ALA A 88 -0.04 -19.16 -8.22
CA ALA A 88 1.14 -18.72 -8.95
C ALA A 88 1.49 -19.67 -10.11
N ASP A 89 1.37 -20.98 -9.89
CA ASP A 89 1.61 -21.99 -10.93
C ASP A 89 0.57 -21.89 -12.07
N GLU A 90 -0.71 -21.64 -11.73
CA GLU A 90 -1.76 -21.35 -12.73
C GLU A 90 -1.41 -20.11 -13.57
N PHE A 91 -1.05 -19.00 -12.92
CA PHE A 91 -0.71 -17.76 -13.61
C PHE A 91 0.57 -17.85 -14.44
N ALA A 92 1.54 -18.67 -14.02
CA ALA A 92 2.76 -18.92 -14.77
C ALA A 92 2.49 -19.70 -16.08
N ALA A 93 1.45 -20.54 -16.09
CA ALA A 93 1.01 -21.24 -17.30
C ALA A 93 0.25 -20.33 -18.28
N GLU A 94 -0.38 -19.27 -17.78
CA GLU A 94 -1.15 -18.30 -18.59
C GLU A 94 -0.26 -17.27 -19.30
N ASP A 95 0.80 -16.80 -18.64
CA ASP A 95 1.65 -15.73 -19.17
C ASP A 95 3.15 -16.03 -18.96
N ALA A 96 3.78 -16.51 -20.02
CA ALA A 96 5.20 -16.84 -20.04
C ALA A 96 6.14 -15.62 -19.98
N GLN A 97 5.62 -14.39 -20.09
CA GLN A 97 6.44 -13.18 -19.94
C GLN A 97 6.69 -12.82 -18.48
N LEU A 98 5.87 -13.35 -17.56
CA LEU A 98 5.99 -13.09 -16.14
C LEU A 98 7.02 -14.00 -15.47
N GLY A 99 7.78 -13.44 -14.54
CA GLY A 99 8.63 -14.23 -13.66
C GLY A 99 7.82 -15.02 -12.63
N HIS A 100 8.47 -16.01 -12.02
CA HIS A 100 7.89 -16.72 -10.87
C HIS A 100 7.48 -15.76 -9.74
N GLN A 101 8.31 -14.74 -9.46
CA GLN A 101 7.99 -13.70 -8.48
C GLN A 101 6.69 -12.96 -8.82
N ASP A 102 6.52 -12.55 -10.08
CA ASP A 102 5.33 -11.83 -10.55
C ASP A 102 4.07 -12.70 -10.38
N CYS A 103 4.18 -13.98 -10.72
CA CYS A 103 3.10 -14.95 -10.56
C CYS A 103 2.73 -15.18 -9.08
N VAL A 104 3.72 -15.20 -8.17
CA VAL A 104 3.50 -15.26 -6.72
C VAL A 104 2.75 -14.02 -6.22
N ILE A 105 3.07 -12.83 -6.74
CA ILE A 105 2.34 -11.60 -6.39
C ILE A 105 0.91 -11.62 -6.94
N LYS A 106 0.68 -12.13 -8.16
CA LYS A 106 -0.68 -12.36 -8.68
C LYS A 106 -1.46 -13.36 -7.82
N GLY A 107 -0.81 -14.46 -7.40
CA GLY A 107 -1.37 -15.44 -6.46
C GLY A 107 -1.73 -14.80 -5.11
N LEU A 108 -0.85 -13.94 -4.59
CA LEU A 108 -1.11 -13.19 -3.36
C LEU A 108 -2.29 -12.22 -3.53
N LEU A 109 -2.40 -11.47 -4.64
CA LEU A 109 -3.53 -10.60 -4.90
C LEU A 109 -4.86 -11.37 -4.86
N LYS A 110 -4.90 -12.54 -5.51
CA LYS A 110 -6.08 -13.43 -5.50
C LYS A 110 -6.41 -13.92 -4.09
N TYR A 111 -5.41 -14.44 -3.37
CA TYR A 111 -5.57 -14.88 -1.98
C TYR A 111 -6.11 -13.77 -1.09
N PHE A 112 -5.48 -12.59 -1.20
CA PHE A 112 -5.73 -11.48 -0.32
C PHE A 112 -7.18 -11.01 -0.44
N LYS A 113 -7.67 -10.89 -1.68
CA LYS A 113 -9.03 -10.44 -1.98
C LYS A 113 -10.10 -11.46 -1.69
N THR A 114 -9.85 -12.73 -2.01
CA THR A 114 -10.90 -13.75 -2.01
C THR A 114 -11.01 -14.51 -0.69
N GLU A 115 -9.92 -14.60 0.08
CA GLU A 115 -9.88 -15.45 1.28
C GLU A 115 -9.31 -14.76 2.53
N PHE A 116 -8.34 -13.86 2.38
CA PHE A 116 -7.61 -13.34 3.54
C PHE A 116 -8.23 -12.10 4.17
N PHE A 117 -8.65 -11.13 3.36
CA PHE A 117 -9.01 -9.79 3.84
C PHE A 117 -10.42 -9.39 3.39
N THR A 118 -11.17 -8.73 4.27
CA THR A 118 -12.57 -8.39 4.05
C THR A 118 -12.78 -6.88 3.91
N TRP A 119 -13.51 -6.47 2.88
CA TRP A 119 -13.87 -5.06 2.69
C TRP A 119 -15.01 -4.68 3.62
N VAL A 120 -14.89 -3.55 4.33
CA VAL A 120 -15.91 -3.06 5.26
C VAL A 120 -16.28 -1.62 4.92
N ASN A 121 -17.47 -1.44 4.34
CA ASN A 121 -18.09 -0.12 4.22
C ASN A 121 -18.63 0.33 5.59
N GLU A 122 -19.47 -0.51 6.19
CA GLU A 122 -20.05 -0.33 7.51
C GLU A 122 -20.00 -1.70 8.22
N PRO A 123 -19.56 -1.78 9.48
CA PRO A 123 -19.50 -3.05 10.20
C PRO A 123 -20.92 -3.57 10.46
N LYS A 124 -21.10 -4.89 10.38
CA LYS A 124 -22.32 -5.54 10.88
C LYS A 124 -22.30 -5.55 12.41
N CYS A 125 -23.47 -5.51 13.02
CA CYS A 125 -23.63 -5.58 14.47
C CYS A 125 -23.12 -6.95 14.98
N SER A 126 -22.18 -6.94 15.93
CA SER A 126 -21.64 -8.16 16.54
C SER A 126 -22.66 -8.93 17.40
N SER A 127 -23.70 -8.26 17.91
CA SER A 127 -24.74 -8.89 18.73
C SER A 127 -25.79 -9.63 17.89
N CYS A 128 -26.28 -9.02 16.80
CA CYS A 128 -27.40 -9.58 16.02
C CYS A 128 -27.11 -9.84 14.53
N GLY A 129 -25.91 -9.52 14.04
CA GLY A 129 -25.53 -9.62 12.61
C GLY A 129 -26.19 -8.59 11.70
N GLY A 130 -27.08 -7.76 12.24
CA GLY A 130 -27.84 -6.75 11.50
C GLY A 130 -27.01 -5.57 11.00
N GLU A 131 -27.64 -4.74 10.19
CA GLU A 131 -27.04 -3.48 9.73
C GLU A 131 -26.83 -2.48 10.88
N THR A 132 -25.85 -1.63 10.67
CA THR A 132 -25.53 -0.54 11.59
C THR A 132 -25.61 0.80 10.86
N GLN A 133 -25.59 1.89 11.60
CA GLN A 133 -25.57 3.25 11.08
C GLN A 133 -24.48 4.06 11.77
N MET A 134 -23.64 4.74 11.00
CA MET A 134 -22.56 5.56 11.55
C MET A 134 -23.12 6.67 12.45
N GLN A 135 -22.56 6.79 13.65
CA GLN A 135 -22.90 7.84 14.62
C GLN A 135 -21.80 8.91 14.69
N GLY A 136 -20.56 8.56 14.36
CA GLY A 136 -19.43 9.48 14.32
C GLY A 136 -18.10 8.78 14.54
N VAL A 137 -17.09 9.58 14.84
CA VAL A 137 -15.73 9.11 15.16
C VAL A 137 -15.40 9.49 16.59
N GLN A 138 -14.85 8.53 17.35
CA GLN A 138 -14.40 8.72 18.72
C GLN A 138 -12.90 8.46 18.85
N ARG A 139 -12.34 8.88 19.98
CA ARG A 139 -11.00 8.47 20.38
C ARG A 139 -10.97 6.95 20.57
N PRO A 140 -9.89 6.27 20.14
CA PRO A 140 -9.70 4.87 20.42
C PRO A 140 -9.67 4.60 21.93
N SER A 141 -10.17 3.43 22.33
CA SER A 141 -9.94 2.91 23.69
C SER A 141 -8.45 2.68 23.93
N GLU A 142 -8.05 2.45 25.17
CA GLU A 142 -6.66 2.12 25.48
C GLU A 142 -6.18 0.86 24.77
N GLU A 143 -7.02 -0.19 24.74
CA GLU A 143 -6.74 -1.41 24.01
C GLU A 143 -6.61 -1.15 22.50
N GLU A 144 -7.56 -0.43 21.90
CA GLU A 144 -7.52 -0.10 20.47
C GLU A 144 -6.27 0.70 20.12
N ARG A 145 -5.92 1.69 20.94
CA ARG A 145 -4.72 2.50 20.76
C ARG A 145 -3.44 1.66 20.88
N SER A 146 -3.39 0.72 21.84
CA SER A 146 -2.23 -0.18 22.01
C SER A 146 -1.98 -1.05 20.77
N LYS A 147 -3.04 -1.34 20.01
CA LYS A 147 -2.99 -2.10 18.74
C LYS A 147 -2.81 -1.21 17.50
N GLY A 148 -2.55 0.09 17.67
CA GLY A 148 -2.31 1.02 16.56
C GLY A 148 -3.57 1.62 15.94
N ALA A 149 -4.69 1.72 16.67
CA ALA A 149 -5.82 2.49 16.15
C ALA A 149 -5.54 4.00 16.29
N GLY A 150 -5.61 4.74 15.18
CA GLY A 150 -5.52 6.20 15.21
C GLY A 150 -6.88 6.87 15.51
N ARG A 151 -7.97 6.22 15.13
CA ARG A 151 -9.36 6.66 15.36
C ARG A 151 -10.29 5.46 15.40
N THR A 152 -11.46 5.61 16.02
CA THR A 152 -12.48 4.57 16.05
C THR A 152 -13.81 5.11 15.54
N GLU A 153 -14.31 4.53 14.46
CA GLU A 153 -15.65 4.82 13.95
C GLU A 153 -16.68 4.10 14.84
N VAL A 154 -17.78 4.79 15.16
CA VAL A 154 -18.81 4.27 16.05
C VAL A 154 -20.11 4.17 15.30
N TYR A 155 -20.72 3.00 15.38
CA TYR A 155 -21.93 2.64 14.67
C TYR A 155 -22.99 2.17 15.65
N ARG A 156 -24.26 2.54 15.41
CA ARG A 156 -25.41 2.06 16.19
C ARG A 156 -26.13 0.97 15.41
N CYS A 157 -26.48 -0.12 16.07
CA CYS A 157 -27.27 -1.16 15.42
C CYS A 157 -28.68 -0.64 15.10
N LYS A 158 -29.18 -0.95 13.89
CA LYS A 158 -30.54 -0.56 13.46
C LYS A 158 -31.64 -1.41 14.09
N VAL A 159 -31.31 -2.62 14.57
CA VAL A 159 -32.24 -3.56 15.19
C VAL A 159 -32.31 -3.36 16.70
N ASP A 160 -31.15 -3.29 17.36
CA ASP A 160 -31.02 -3.00 18.78
C ASP A 160 -30.31 -1.65 18.97
N ALA A 161 -31.08 -0.60 19.18
CA ALA A 161 -30.54 0.75 19.33
C ALA A 161 -29.61 0.91 20.55
N SER A 162 -29.63 -0.01 21.51
CA SER A 162 -28.73 0.01 22.66
C SER A 162 -27.33 -0.52 22.34
N HIS A 163 -27.20 -1.37 21.32
CA HIS A 163 -25.92 -1.95 20.91
C HIS A 163 -25.11 -0.98 20.05
N ILE A 164 -23.86 -0.77 20.45
CA ILE A 164 -22.88 0.06 19.76
C ILE A 164 -21.78 -0.83 19.19
N GLU A 165 -21.59 -0.73 17.88
CA GLU A 165 -20.49 -1.40 17.18
C GLU A 165 -19.33 -0.41 17.00
N ARG A 166 -18.12 -0.85 17.35
CA ARG A 166 -16.90 -0.04 17.21
C ARG A 166 -16.07 -0.58 16.06
N PHE A 167 -15.58 0.31 15.21
CA PHE A 167 -14.71 -0.02 14.09
C PHE A 167 -13.40 0.77 14.19
N PRO A 168 -12.40 0.25 14.92
CA PRO A 168 -11.10 0.88 15.04
C PRO A 168 -10.39 0.87 13.69
N ARG A 169 -9.81 2.01 13.32
CA ARG A 169 -9.00 2.16 12.11
C ARG A 169 -7.54 1.92 12.47
N TYR A 170 -7.15 0.64 12.43
CA TYR A 170 -5.80 0.19 12.73
C TYR A 170 -4.84 0.55 11.59
N ASP A 171 -3.68 1.08 11.94
CA ASP A 171 -2.61 1.39 10.98
C ASP A 171 -1.37 0.50 11.14
N ASP A 172 -1.28 -0.26 12.24
CA ASP A 172 -0.22 -1.23 12.50
C ASP A 172 -0.44 -2.51 11.67
N PRO A 173 0.48 -2.85 10.75
CA PRO A 173 0.34 -4.03 9.91
C PRO A 173 0.28 -5.36 10.67
N GLY A 174 0.95 -5.45 11.83
CA GLY A 174 0.92 -6.63 12.67
C GLY A 174 -0.46 -6.91 13.26
N THR A 175 -1.18 -5.85 13.65
CA THR A 175 -2.60 -5.93 14.01
C THR A 175 -3.47 -6.28 12.81
N LEU A 176 -3.17 -5.72 11.63
CA LEU A 176 -3.97 -5.95 10.42
C LEU A 176 -3.95 -7.41 9.94
N LEU A 177 -2.85 -8.14 10.18
CA LEU A 177 -2.76 -9.59 9.90
C LEU A 177 -3.79 -10.43 10.69
N GLU A 178 -4.20 -9.95 11.87
CA GLU A 178 -5.24 -10.57 12.70
C GLU A 178 -6.62 -9.97 12.41
N TRP A 179 -6.69 -8.65 12.27
CA TRP A 179 -7.95 -7.92 12.08
C TRP A 179 -8.63 -8.25 10.74
N ARG A 180 -7.82 -8.42 9.68
CA ARG A 180 -8.23 -8.93 8.35
C ARG A 180 -9.43 -8.24 7.71
N LYS A 181 -9.70 -6.99 8.07
CA LYS A 181 -10.81 -6.22 7.50
C LYS A 181 -10.55 -4.72 7.51
N GLY A 182 -11.16 -3.99 6.58
CA GLY A 182 -10.87 -2.57 6.43
C GLY A 182 -11.29 -1.99 5.10
N ARG A 183 -10.69 -0.85 4.77
CA ARG A 183 -10.81 -0.15 3.49
C ARG A 183 -9.42 -0.02 2.86
N CYS A 184 -9.29 0.74 1.77
CA CYS A 184 -8.05 0.80 0.98
C CYS A 184 -6.78 1.03 1.82
N GLY A 185 -6.84 1.86 2.86
CA GLY A 185 -5.75 2.08 3.82
C GLY A 185 -5.25 0.80 4.49
N GLU A 186 -6.15 0.06 5.14
CA GLU A 186 -5.83 -1.20 5.80
C GLU A 186 -5.39 -2.28 4.81
N TRP A 187 -6.07 -2.36 3.66
CA TRP A 187 -5.76 -3.31 2.60
C TRP A 187 -4.34 -3.10 2.08
N ALA A 188 -4.01 -1.88 1.63
CA ALA A 188 -2.68 -1.58 1.07
C ALA A 188 -1.56 -1.74 2.10
N ASN A 189 -1.78 -1.34 3.36
CA ASN A 189 -0.78 -1.50 4.42
C ASN A 189 -0.45 -2.97 4.66
N CYS A 190 -1.47 -3.81 4.87
CA CYS A 190 -1.27 -5.22 5.15
C CYS A 190 -0.72 -5.96 3.91
N PHE A 191 -1.23 -5.65 2.72
CA PHE A 191 -0.75 -6.26 1.48
C PHE A 191 0.73 -5.91 1.20
N THR A 192 1.15 -4.65 1.41
CA THR A 192 2.55 -4.25 1.24
C THR A 192 3.47 -5.05 2.18
N LEU A 193 3.06 -5.26 3.44
CA LEU A 193 3.81 -6.12 4.36
C LEU A 193 3.93 -7.55 3.82
N CYS A 194 2.84 -8.14 3.33
CA CYS A 194 2.85 -9.49 2.76
C CYS A 194 3.79 -9.62 1.55
N CYS A 195 3.84 -8.61 0.66
CA CYS A 195 4.78 -8.58 -0.45
C CYS A 195 6.25 -8.59 0.03
N LEU A 196 6.56 -7.78 1.05
CA LEU A 196 7.90 -7.72 1.66
C LEU A 196 8.25 -9.03 2.38
N ALA A 197 7.28 -9.66 3.03
CA ALA A 197 7.43 -10.94 3.73
C ALA A 197 7.80 -12.05 2.73
N LEU A 198 7.14 -12.09 1.57
CA LEU A 198 7.46 -12.99 0.45
C LEU A 198 8.74 -12.61 -0.31
N GLY A 199 9.45 -11.57 0.10
CA GLY A 199 10.78 -11.24 -0.41
C GLY A 199 10.83 -10.33 -1.62
N SER A 200 9.70 -9.75 -2.00
CA SER A 200 9.65 -8.74 -3.05
C SER A 200 10.07 -7.37 -2.53
N ARG A 201 10.67 -6.55 -3.40
CA ARG A 201 10.82 -5.11 -3.15
C ARG A 201 9.47 -4.47 -3.38
N ALA A 202 8.95 -3.74 -2.40
CA ALA A 202 7.63 -3.13 -2.48
C ALA A 202 7.65 -1.67 -2.04
N ARG A 203 6.84 -0.85 -2.71
CA ARG A 203 6.56 0.54 -2.37
C ARG A 203 5.10 0.67 -1.95
N TRP A 204 4.86 1.44 -0.90
CA TRP A 204 3.53 1.93 -0.55
C TRP A 204 3.27 3.23 -1.32
N ILE A 205 2.16 3.26 -2.06
CA ILE A 205 1.81 4.39 -2.92
C ILE A 205 0.72 5.20 -2.27
N TRP A 206 0.96 6.50 -2.15
CA TRP A 206 0.01 7.48 -1.65
C TRP A 206 -0.52 8.33 -2.80
N ASN A 207 -1.84 8.36 -2.96
CA ASN A 207 -2.52 9.35 -3.78
C ASN A 207 -3.22 10.42 -2.92
N ALA A 208 -3.02 11.69 -3.29
CA ALA A 208 -3.55 12.84 -2.56
C ALA A 208 -5.09 12.88 -2.48
N GLU A 209 -5.79 12.18 -3.39
CA GLU A 209 -7.24 12.11 -3.49
C GLU A 209 -7.81 10.85 -2.80
N ASP A 210 -7.28 10.50 -1.62
CA ASP A 210 -7.81 9.47 -0.71
C ASP A 210 -7.83 8.06 -1.31
N HIS A 211 -6.72 7.64 -1.91
CA HIS A 211 -6.49 6.24 -2.27
C HIS A 211 -5.03 5.86 -2.05
N VAL A 212 -4.79 4.59 -1.78
CA VAL A 212 -3.46 4.03 -1.55
C VAL A 212 -3.39 2.63 -2.12
N TRP A 213 -2.22 2.24 -2.60
CA TRP A 213 -1.97 0.92 -3.19
C TRP A 213 -0.49 0.55 -3.08
N THR A 214 -0.05 -0.50 -3.79
CA THR A 214 1.32 -1.03 -3.72
C THR A 214 1.97 -1.02 -5.11
N GLU A 215 3.27 -0.80 -5.19
CA GLU A 215 4.07 -1.21 -6.35
C GLU A 215 5.05 -2.30 -5.91
N VAL A 216 5.31 -3.27 -6.78
CA VAL A 216 6.34 -4.31 -6.58
C VAL A 216 7.35 -4.23 -7.72
N TYR A 217 8.65 -4.29 -7.41
CA TYR A 217 9.67 -4.36 -8.46
C TYR A 217 9.70 -5.77 -9.05
N SER A 218 9.43 -5.88 -10.34
CA SER A 218 9.55 -7.15 -11.08
C SER A 218 10.99 -7.36 -11.53
N GLU A 219 11.61 -8.43 -11.05
CA GLU A 219 12.95 -8.80 -11.49
C GLU A 219 12.98 -9.31 -12.94
N THR A 220 11.85 -9.77 -13.49
CA THR A 220 11.76 -10.22 -14.89
C THR A 220 11.51 -9.05 -15.83
N LEU A 221 10.55 -8.18 -15.50
CA LEU A 221 10.19 -7.01 -16.32
C LEU A 221 11.16 -5.83 -16.14
N LYS A 222 12.02 -5.88 -15.11
CA LYS A 222 13.01 -4.84 -14.76
C LYS A 222 12.40 -3.46 -14.53
N ARG A 223 11.20 -3.41 -13.96
CA ARG A 223 10.49 -2.17 -13.60
C ARG A 223 9.56 -2.36 -12.41
N TRP A 224 9.07 -1.25 -11.88
CA TRP A 224 8.00 -1.24 -10.89
C TRP A 224 6.66 -1.58 -11.54
N VAL A 225 5.92 -2.47 -10.89
CA VAL A 225 4.63 -2.98 -11.34
C VAL A 225 3.55 -2.56 -10.34
N HIS A 226 2.50 -1.93 -10.84
CA HIS A 226 1.34 -1.56 -10.05
C HIS A 226 0.61 -2.79 -9.49
N CYS A 227 0.25 -2.75 -8.22
CA CYS A 227 -0.54 -3.76 -7.52
C CYS A 227 -1.62 -3.10 -6.64
N ASP A 228 -2.90 -3.35 -6.94
CA ASP A 228 -4.01 -2.93 -6.07
C ASP A 228 -4.74 -4.16 -5.52
N SER A 229 -4.54 -4.42 -4.23
CA SER A 229 -5.14 -5.55 -3.53
C SER A 229 -6.65 -5.44 -3.39
N CYS A 230 -7.21 -4.23 -3.32
CA CYS A 230 -8.67 -4.04 -3.24
C CYS A 230 -9.34 -4.47 -4.55
N GLU A 231 -8.62 -4.29 -5.65
CA GLU A 231 -9.10 -4.52 -7.00
C GLU A 231 -8.60 -5.87 -7.56
N GLN A 232 -7.66 -6.56 -6.91
CA GLN A 232 -6.93 -7.71 -7.47
C GLN A 232 -6.33 -7.36 -8.85
N ALA A 233 -5.76 -6.16 -8.93
CA ALA A 233 -5.20 -5.61 -10.15
C ALA A 233 -3.68 -5.75 -10.13
N PHE A 234 -3.11 -6.37 -11.16
CA PHE A 234 -1.67 -6.48 -11.39
C PHE A 234 -1.33 -5.79 -12.71
N ASP A 235 -0.39 -4.86 -12.68
CA ASP A 235 0.10 -4.10 -13.84
C ASP A 235 -0.97 -3.32 -14.62
N GLN A 236 -1.94 -2.77 -13.89
CA GLN A 236 -3.07 -2.00 -14.42
C GLN A 236 -3.10 -0.54 -13.89
N PRO A 237 -2.03 0.26 -14.09
CA PRO A 237 -1.94 1.61 -13.51
C PRO A 237 -3.02 2.59 -14.00
N GLN A 238 -3.63 2.40 -15.18
CA GLN A 238 -4.66 3.28 -15.70
C GLN A 238 -6.06 3.00 -15.13
N ILE A 239 -6.22 1.97 -14.28
CA ILE A 239 -7.50 1.61 -13.67
C ILE A 239 -8.16 2.78 -12.96
N TYR A 240 -7.38 3.67 -12.34
CA TYR A 240 -7.91 4.82 -11.62
C TYR A 240 -8.35 5.94 -12.57
N ALA A 241 -7.45 6.40 -13.42
CA ALA A 241 -7.66 7.60 -14.23
C ALA A 241 -8.56 7.34 -15.44
N VAL A 242 -8.51 6.13 -16.00
CA VAL A 242 -9.37 5.70 -17.12
C VAL A 242 -10.56 4.91 -16.59
N GLY A 243 -10.30 3.78 -15.91
CA GLY A 243 -11.35 2.88 -15.44
C GLY A 243 -12.35 3.57 -14.52
N TRP A 244 -11.89 4.26 -13.48
CA TRP A 244 -12.78 4.97 -12.55
C TRP A 244 -13.14 6.38 -13.01
N GLY A 245 -12.37 6.96 -13.94
CA GLY A 245 -12.48 8.38 -14.29
C GLY A 245 -11.94 9.32 -13.19
N LYS A 246 -11.12 8.80 -12.27
CA LYS A 246 -10.59 9.55 -11.14
C LYS A 246 -9.58 10.60 -11.62
N LYS A 247 -9.77 11.85 -11.20
CA LYS A 247 -8.75 12.90 -11.40
C LYS A 247 -7.80 12.94 -10.21
N MET A 248 -6.49 13.04 -10.46
CA MET A 248 -5.45 12.93 -9.43
C MET A 248 -4.37 14.01 -9.57
N SER A 249 -3.81 14.47 -8.45
CA SER A 249 -2.75 15.51 -8.45
C SER A 249 -1.36 14.96 -8.13
N TYR A 250 -1.26 14.11 -7.11
CA TYR A 250 -0.01 13.49 -6.66
C TYR A 250 -0.21 11.99 -6.45
N CYS A 251 0.68 11.18 -7.02
CA CYS A 251 0.90 9.79 -6.63
C CYS A 251 2.37 9.64 -6.24
N LEU A 252 2.64 9.44 -4.96
CA LEU A 252 4.00 9.37 -4.41
C LEU A 252 4.28 7.98 -3.88
N ALA A 253 5.40 7.40 -4.28
CA ALA A 253 5.83 6.07 -3.86
C ALA A 253 6.84 6.16 -2.72
N PHE A 254 6.73 5.28 -1.72
CA PHE A 254 7.65 5.21 -0.58
C PHE A 254 8.04 3.77 -0.27
N SER A 255 9.32 3.52 0.01
CA SER A 255 9.86 2.22 0.44
C SER A 255 11.04 2.41 1.40
N SER A 256 11.65 1.30 1.83
CA SER A 256 12.94 1.31 2.53
C SER A 256 14.09 1.85 1.67
N GLU A 257 13.93 1.92 0.34
CA GLU A 257 14.96 2.38 -0.60
C GLU A 257 14.80 3.85 -0.98
N GLY A 258 13.75 4.52 -0.48
CA GLY A 258 13.51 5.95 -0.71
C GLY A 258 12.09 6.27 -1.18
N ALA A 259 11.97 7.37 -1.91
CA ALA A 259 10.73 7.90 -2.45
C ALA A 259 10.87 8.28 -3.93
N GLN A 260 9.74 8.31 -4.65
CA GLN A 260 9.66 8.73 -6.05
C GLN A 260 8.29 9.36 -6.35
N ASP A 261 8.25 10.41 -7.17
CA ASP A 261 7.01 10.89 -7.77
C ASP A 261 6.65 10.00 -8.96
N VAL A 262 5.62 9.16 -8.78
CA VAL A 262 5.13 8.20 -9.77
C VAL A 262 3.84 8.67 -10.43
N THR A 263 3.45 9.94 -10.26
CA THR A 263 2.20 10.51 -10.80
C THR A 263 2.03 10.21 -12.29
N ARG A 264 3.10 10.31 -13.08
CA ARG A 264 3.09 10.08 -14.55
C ARG A 264 2.78 8.63 -14.95
N ARG A 265 2.92 7.66 -14.05
CA ARG A 265 2.50 6.27 -14.30
C ARG A 265 0.98 6.15 -14.34
N TYR A 266 0.30 6.91 -13.47
CA TYR A 266 -1.14 6.82 -13.20
C TYR A 266 -1.97 7.93 -13.86
N VAL A 267 -1.34 9.08 -14.15
CA VAL A 267 -1.96 10.25 -14.79
C VAL A 267 -1.17 10.54 -16.07
N ARG A 268 -1.73 10.16 -17.21
CA ARG A 268 -1.05 10.25 -18.52
C ARG A 268 -1.60 11.36 -19.40
N LYS A 269 -2.79 11.88 -19.07
CA LYS A 269 -3.46 12.93 -19.84
C LYS A 269 -3.85 14.12 -18.94
N SER A 270 -3.91 15.32 -19.53
CA SER A 270 -4.17 16.54 -18.77
C SER A 270 -5.58 16.56 -18.16
N GLU A 271 -6.56 15.94 -18.81
CA GLU A 271 -7.94 15.83 -18.31
C GLU A 271 -8.07 14.94 -17.06
N GLN A 272 -7.09 14.05 -16.83
CA GLN A 272 -6.98 13.18 -15.67
C GLN A 272 -6.26 13.88 -14.50
N SER A 273 -5.60 15.01 -14.76
CA SER A 273 -4.79 15.72 -13.77
C SER A 273 -5.63 16.71 -12.99
N LEU A 274 -5.36 16.79 -11.68
CA LEU A 274 -5.76 17.92 -10.84
C LEU A 274 -4.58 18.89 -10.67
N PRO A 275 -4.86 20.17 -10.38
CA PRO A 275 -3.82 21.13 -10.04
C PRO A 275 -3.02 20.70 -8.80
N ARG A 276 -1.69 20.82 -8.90
CA ARG A 276 -0.75 20.48 -7.82
C ARG A 276 -0.55 21.69 -6.91
N THR A 277 -1.41 21.83 -5.90
CA THR A 277 -1.49 23.04 -5.04
C THR A 277 -0.98 22.87 -3.61
N ARG A 278 -0.55 21.65 -3.22
CA ARG A 278 -0.08 21.34 -1.86
C ARG A 278 1.27 21.99 -1.49
N GLY A 279 2.04 22.44 -2.47
CA GLY A 279 3.32 23.11 -2.28
C GLY A 279 4.06 23.28 -3.60
N SER A 280 5.32 23.72 -3.53
CA SER A 280 6.14 23.90 -4.74
C SER A 280 6.72 22.57 -5.24
N GLU A 281 6.90 22.43 -6.56
CA GLU A 281 7.60 21.26 -7.12
C GLU A 281 9.06 21.17 -6.63
N GLU A 282 9.68 22.31 -6.30
CA GLU A 282 11.02 22.32 -5.71
C GLU A 282 11.05 21.73 -4.30
N SER A 283 10.04 22.02 -3.48
CA SER A 283 9.84 21.40 -2.17
C SER A 283 9.71 19.88 -2.28
N LEU A 284 8.93 19.39 -3.25
CA LEU A 284 8.77 17.96 -3.48
C LEU A 284 10.09 17.30 -3.90
N ARG A 285 10.79 17.89 -4.88
CA ARG A 285 12.10 17.38 -5.35
C ARG A 285 13.12 17.33 -4.22
N ARG A 286 13.17 18.38 -3.38
CA ARG A 286 14.02 18.42 -2.19
C ARG A 286 13.64 17.31 -1.21
N ALA A 287 12.36 17.12 -0.91
CA ALA A 287 11.92 16.05 0.00
C ALA A 287 12.34 14.66 -0.51
N ILE A 288 12.09 14.37 -1.79
CA ILE A 288 12.46 13.09 -2.41
C ILE A 288 13.96 12.85 -2.31
N ARG A 289 14.78 13.84 -2.67
CA ARG A 289 16.25 13.74 -2.58
C ARG A 289 16.71 13.45 -1.16
N ASP A 290 16.24 14.23 -0.19
CA ASP A 290 16.65 14.08 1.22
C ASP A 290 16.22 12.71 1.78
N ILE A 291 15.04 12.20 1.39
CA ILE A 291 14.58 10.84 1.73
C ILE A 291 15.49 9.78 1.11
N ASN A 292 15.82 9.92 -0.17
CA ASN A 292 16.69 8.97 -0.89
C ASN A 292 18.10 8.94 -0.29
N ASP A 293 18.66 10.10 0.05
CA ASP A 293 19.97 10.20 0.70
C ASP A 293 19.99 9.52 2.07
N ARG A 294 18.89 9.63 2.84
CA ARG A 294 18.72 9.00 4.15
C ARG A 294 18.53 7.48 4.05
N CYS A 295 17.74 7.01 3.08
CA CYS A 295 17.34 5.60 2.99
C CYS A 295 18.40 4.71 2.32
N ARG A 296 19.26 5.24 1.46
CA ARG A 296 20.12 4.44 0.58
C ARG A 296 21.52 4.25 1.15
N ALA A 297 21.87 3.01 1.43
CA ALA A 297 23.22 2.62 1.80
C ALA A 297 24.21 2.89 0.65
N PRO A 298 25.47 3.28 0.93
CA PRO A 298 26.45 3.59 -0.11
C PRO A 298 26.64 2.49 -1.17
N ALA A 299 26.57 1.22 -0.76
CA ALA A 299 26.74 0.07 -1.64
C ALA A 299 25.62 -0.07 -2.69
N ASP A 300 24.40 0.38 -2.39
CA ASP A 300 23.24 0.22 -3.27
C ASP A 300 23.03 1.44 -4.20
N ARG A 301 23.69 2.57 -3.92
CA ARG A 301 23.43 3.85 -4.62
C ARG A 301 23.58 3.75 -6.13
N ALA A 302 24.61 3.07 -6.63
CA ALA A 302 24.83 2.95 -8.06
C ALA A 302 23.74 2.12 -8.76
N LYS A 303 23.33 1.00 -8.14
CA LYS A 303 22.25 0.16 -8.65
C LYS A 303 20.93 0.92 -8.65
N LEU A 304 20.57 1.53 -7.52
CA LEU A 304 19.30 2.26 -7.38
C LEU A 304 19.25 3.49 -8.30
N ALA A 305 20.37 4.19 -8.52
CA ALA A 305 20.42 5.30 -9.48
C ALA A 305 20.15 4.82 -10.91
N ALA A 306 20.70 3.69 -11.33
CA ALA A 306 20.43 3.12 -12.67
C ALA A 306 18.96 2.71 -12.83
N GLU A 307 18.33 2.18 -11.78
CA GLU A 307 16.90 1.87 -11.77
C GLU A 307 16.03 3.12 -11.77
N ASP A 308 16.40 4.17 -11.02
CA ASP A 308 15.70 5.47 -11.03
C ASP A 308 15.75 6.11 -12.43
N GLU A 309 16.90 6.05 -13.11
CA GLU A 309 17.03 6.54 -14.49
C GLU A 309 16.17 5.73 -15.47
N ALA A 310 16.04 4.42 -15.27
CA ALA A 310 15.16 3.58 -16.07
C ALA A 310 13.68 3.92 -15.83
N GLU A 311 13.29 4.13 -14.58
CA GLU A 311 11.95 4.57 -14.19
C GLU A 311 11.65 5.97 -14.76
N GLU A 312 12.59 6.91 -14.73
CA GLU A 312 12.38 8.25 -15.30
C GLU A 312 12.16 8.21 -16.82
N ARG A 313 12.88 7.33 -17.54
CA ARG A 313 12.64 7.09 -18.97
C ARG A 313 11.24 6.52 -19.23
N GLU A 314 10.81 5.54 -18.45
CA GLU A 314 9.45 4.99 -18.51
C GLU A 314 8.39 6.09 -18.26
N LEU A 315 8.53 6.83 -17.16
CA LEU A 315 7.58 7.88 -16.76
C LEU A 315 7.49 9.02 -17.79
N SER A 316 8.62 9.36 -18.41
CA SER A 316 8.67 10.37 -19.47
C SER A 316 8.02 9.87 -20.77
N ALA A 317 8.20 8.58 -21.10
CA ALA A 317 7.59 7.98 -22.28
C ALA A 317 6.06 8.02 -22.24
N HIS A 318 5.43 7.81 -21.07
CA HIS A 318 3.97 7.91 -20.92
C HIS A 318 3.38 9.28 -21.25
N GLN A 319 4.16 10.36 -21.11
CA GLN A 319 3.73 11.72 -21.45
C GLN A 319 3.96 12.04 -22.93
N ALA A 320 4.98 11.43 -23.55
CA ALA A 320 5.31 11.64 -24.95
C ALA A 320 4.39 10.81 -25.87
N GLU A 321 4.14 9.54 -25.52
CA GLU A 321 3.29 8.63 -26.26
C GLU A 321 2.24 8.01 -25.32
N PRO A 322 0.97 8.43 -25.41
CA PRO A 322 -0.09 7.83 -24.61
C PRO A 322 -0.22 6.35 -24.95
N THR A 323 0.28 5.48 -24.06
CA THR A 323 0.10 4.04 -24.21
C THR A 323 -1.39 3.73 -24.19
N GLN A 324 -1.86 2.87 -25.11
CA GLN A 324 -3.26 2.45 -25.12
C GLN A 324 -3.62 1.81 -23.78
N THR A 325 -4.83 2.12 -23.30
CA THR A 325 -5.40 1.49 -22.11
C THR A 325 -5.60 0.01 -22.40
N ALA A 326 -5.08 -0.86 -21.54
CA ALA A 326 -5.34 -2.29 -21.68
C ALA A 326 -6.82 -2.57 -21.32
N PRO A 327 -7.50 -3.54 -21.96
CA PRO A 327 -8.90 -3.82 -21.67
C PRO A 327 -9.20 -4.08 -20.18
N GLY A 328 -8.24 -4.65 -19.43
CA GLY A 328 -8.37 -4.88 -17.99
C GLY A 328 -8.32 -3.62 -17.12
N GLU A 329 -7.90 -2.48 -17.67
CA GLU A 329 -7.85 -1.18 -16.98
C GLU A 329 -9.15 -0.37 -17.16
N GLU A 330 -9.99 -0.70 -18.16
CA GLU A 330 -11.29 -0.06 -18.42
C GLU A 330 -12.41 -0.68 -17.58
N ARG A 331 -12.15 -0.88 -16.28
CA ARG A 331 -13.10 -1.48 -15.34
C ARG A 331 -13.59 -0.47 -14.31
N PRO A 332 -14.89 -0.51 -13.95
CA PRO A 332 -15.43 0.34 -12.92
C PRO A 332 -14.87 -0.04 -11.54
N ARG A 333 -14.93 0.91 -10.60
CA ARG A 333 -14.46 0.70 -9.23
C ARG A 333 -15.30 -0.35 -8.50
N GLU A 334 -14.67 -1.42 -8.02
CA GLU A 334 -15.36 -2.47 -7.26
C GLU A 334 -15.50 -2.10 -5.77
N SER A 335 -14.45 -1.49 -5.19
CA SER A 335 -14.41 -1.13 -3.77
C SER A 335 -15.20 0.14 -3.42
N GLY A 336 -15.76 0.18 -2.21
CA GLY A 336 -16.55 1.32 -1.70
C GLY A 336 -18.05 1.18 -1.92
N SER A 337 -18.85 2.02 -1.24
CA SER A 337 -20.30 2.04 -1.42
C SER A 337 -20.70 2.76 -2.71
N THR A 338 -21.85 2.40 -3.29
CA THR A 338 -22.35 3.05 -4.52
C THR A 338 -22.47 4.56 -4.36
N ALA A 339 -23.10 5.03 -3.28
CA ALA A 339 -23.26 6.46 -3.00
C ALA A 339 -21.93 7.19 -2.86
N TRP A 340 -20.91 6.55 -2.27
CA TRP A 340 -19.57 7.13 -2.14
C TRP A 340 -18.88 7.25 -3.51
N LYS A 341 -19.02 6.24 -4.37
CA LYS A 341 -18.48 6.25 -5.74
C LYS A 341 -19.17 7.30 -6.61
N GLU A 342 -20.49 7.38 -6.57
CA GLU A 342 -21.30 8.39 -7.28
C GLU A 342 -20.94 9.81 -6.86
N ALA A 343 -20.86 10.07 -5.56
CA ALA A 343 -20.51 11.39 -5.02
C ALA A 343 -19.14 11.90 -5.49
N ARG A 344 -18.25 10.99 -5.88
CA ARG A 344 -16.90 11.30 -6.37
C ARG A 344 -16.75 11.21 -7.88
N GLY A 345 -17.80 10.80 -8.59
CA GLY A 345 -17.73 10.53 -10.03
C GLY A 345 -16.81 9.36 -10.40
N GLU A 346 -16.56 8.45 -9.46
CA GLU A 346 -15.62 7.32 -9.59
C GLU A 346 -16.34 6.00 -9.95
N MET A 347 -17.53 6.07 -10.55
CA MET A 347 -18.30 4.90 -10.97
C MET A 347 -17.67 4.18 -12.17
N GLY A 348 -16.76 4.85 -12.87
CA GLY A 348 -16.25 4.42 -14.17
C GLY A 348 -17.23 4.66 -15.31
N LYS A 349 -16.81 4.29 -16.53
CA LYS A 349 -17.67 4.28 -17.72
C LYS A 349 -18.23 2.90 -18.00
#